data_AF-A0A934GWR5-F1
#
_entry.id   AF-A0A934GWR5-F1
#
_cell.length_a   1.000
_cell.length_b   1.000
_cell.length_c   1.000
_cell.angle_alpha   90.00
_cell.angle_beta   90.00
_cell.angle_gamma   90.00
#
_symmetry.space_group_name_H-M   'P 1'
#
loop_
_entity.id
_entity.type
_entity.pdbx_description
1 polymer ?
#
loop_
_entity_poly.entity_id
_entity_poly.type
_entity_poly.pdbx_seq_one_letter_code
_entity_poly.pdbx_strand_id
1 'polypeptide(L)'
;MESRPDPKADQWDQRGAVWVSLPLLILGFFLVAFALFNAAWPPDYLNADSGQHVSHLDRMLGKDQPIFNGTKVEVERPPAYLARRIVDAVAYISVIIGVLLLLGLAWWGERVFYLPLMVIGLYGLCYSVGLGIVIGPTVAAAGYTPIFLGAVIGWLMTDLPKHQNQENQQMTGIGFTG
;
A
#
# COMPACT_ATOMS: atom_id res chain seq x y z
N MET A 1 -36.12 -30.05 -4.60
CA MET A 1 -34.68 -30.19 -4.91
C MET A 1 -34.11 -28.79 -4.94
N GLU A 2 -33.30 -28.43 -3.96
CA GLU A 2 -32.68 -27.11 -3.86
C GLU A 2 -31.55 -27.04 -4.90
N SER A 3 -31.67 -26.14 -5.89
CA SER A 3 -30.65 -25.98 -6.92
C SER A 3 -29.39 -25.40 -6.27
N ARG A 4 -28.30 -26.17 -6.23
CA ARG A 4 -27.00 -25.65 -5.78
C ARG A 4 -26.62 -24.44 -6.64
N PRO A 5 -26.21 -23.30 -6.03
CA PRO A 5 -25.73 -22.15 -6.79
C PRO A 5 -24.51 -22.55 -7.64
N ASP A 6 -24.44 -22.01 -8.87
CA ASP A 6 -23.34 -22.26 -9.80
C ASP A 6 -22.06 -21.59 -9.25
N PRO A 7 -21.00 -22.37 -8.91
CA PRO A 7 -19.76 -21.82 -8.39
C PRO A 7 -19.05 -20.86 -9.36
N LYS A 8 -19.42 -20.85 -10.65
CA LYS A 8 -18.84 -19.93 -11.63
C LYS A 8 -19.37 -18.50 -11.47
N ALA A 9 -20.63 -18.32 -11.08
CA ALA A 9 -21.23 -16.98 -10.95
C ALA A 9 -20.48 -16.13 -9.92
N ASP A 10 -20.08 -16.75 -8.80
CA ASP A 10 -19.35 -16.11 -7.71
C ASP A 10 -17.94 -15.63 -8.11
N GLN A 11 -17.31 -16.30 -9.09
CA GLN A 11 -15.96 -15.96 -9.55
C GLN A 11 -15.92 -14.72 -10.44
N TRP A 12 -16.99 -14.42 -11.19
CA TRP A 12 -17.03 -13.26 -12.09
C TRP A 12 -17.14 -11.95 -11.31
N ASP A 13 -17.93 -11.93 -10.23
CA ASP A 13 -18.13 -10.74 -9.39
C ASP A 13 -16.87 -10.37 -8.62
N GLN A 14 -16.13 -11.36 -8.09
CA GLN A 14 -14.87 -11.12 -7.39
C GLN A 14 -13.80 -10.51 -8.30
N ARG A 15 -13.74 -10.94 -9.57
CA ARG A 15 -12.81 -10.37 -10.56
C ARG A 15 -13.14 -8.93 -10.91
N GLY A 16 -14.42 -8.56 -10.92
CA GLY A 16 -14.86 -7.17 -11.11
C GLY A 16 -14.27 -6.23 -10.05
N ALA A 17 -14.35 -6.62 -8.77
CA ALA A 17 -13.77 -5.84 -7.66
C ALA A 17 -12.25 -5.67 -7.77
N VAL A 18 -11.54 -6.70 -8.26
CA VAL A 18 -10.09 -6.63 -8.54
C VAL A 18 -9.80 -5.57 -9.60
N TRP A 19 -10.51 -5.58 -10.73
CA TRP A 19 -10.27 -4.61 -11.80
C TRP A 19 -10.50 -3.15 -11.40
N VAL A 20 -11.42 -2.90 -10.46
CA VAL A 20 -11.67 -1.55 -9.93
C VAL A 20 -10.55 -1.08 -9.02
N SER A 21 -10.03 -1.97 -8.16
CA SER A 21 -9.00 -1.61 -7.17
C SER A 21 -7.57 -1.60 -7.76
N LEU A 22 -7.29 -2.45 -8.75
CA LEU A 22 -5.95 -2.68 -9.27
C LEU A 22 -5.23 -1.40 -9.76
N PRO A 23 -5.87 -0.47 -10.52
CA PRO A 23 -5.21 0.74 -10.98
C PRO A 23 -4.74 1.64 -9.82
N LEU A 24 -5.53 1.73 -8.75
CA LEU A 24 -5.16 2.50 -7.56
C LEU A 24 -3.95 1.88 -6.84
N LEU A 25 -3.97 0.55 -6.69
CA LEU A 25 -2.87 -0.18 -6.06
C LEU A 25 -1.57 -0.03 -6.88
N ILE A 26 -1.63 -0.22 -8.20
CA ILE A 26 -0.48 -0.08 -9.10
C ILE A 26 0.09 1.35 -9.02
N LEU A 27 -0.76 2.36 -9.16
CA LEU A 27 -0.35 3.76 -9.06
C LEU A 27 0.32 4.04 -7.71
N GLY A 28 -0.28 3.55 -6.63
CA GLY A 28 0.25 3.72 -5.29
C GLY A 28 1.63 3.10 -5.10
N PHE A 29 1.81 1.82 -5.50
CA PHE A 29 3.12 1.17 -5.43
C PHE A 29 4.17 1.85 -6.31
N PHE A 30 3.78 2.34 -7.49
CA PHE A 30 4.66 3.11 -8.35
C PHE A 30 5.15 4.40 -7.68
N LEU A 31 4.23 5.15 -7.06
CA LEU A 31 4.56 6.38 -6.34
C LEU A 31 5.44 6.11 -5.11
N VAL A 32 5.15 5.07 -4.33
CA VAL A 32 5.99 4.69 -3.17
C VAL A 32 7.38 4.27 -3.63
N ALA A 33 7.49 3.43 -4.66
CA ALA A 33 8.79 3.05 -5.21
C ALA A 33 9.56 4.27 -5.72
N PHE A 34 8.91 5.16 -6.47
CA PHE A 34 9.52 6.41 -6.91
C PHE A 34 10.02 7.24 -5.72
N ALA A 35 9.22 7.40 -4.66
CA ALA A 35 9.61 8.11 -3.46
C ALA A 35 10.86 7.51 -2.80
N LEU A 36 10.89 6.18 -2.59
CA LEU A 36 11.99 5.50 -1.91
C LEU A 36 13.30 5.48 -2.72
N PHE A 37 13.24 5.49 -4.05
CA PHE A 37 14.44 5.38 -4.89
C PHE A 37 14.91 6.70 -5.49
N ASN A 38 14.02 7.67 -5.70
CA ASN A 38 14.32 8.88 -6.48
C ASN A 38 14.02 10.20 -5.76
N ALA A 39 13.18 10.20 -4.71
CA ALA A 39 12.84 11.44 -4.03
C ALA A 39 13.85 11.81 -2.94
N ALA A 40 13.86 13.10 -2.59
CA ALA A 40 14.67 13.68 -1.52
C ALA A 40 14.07 13.36 -0.14
N TRP A 41 14.87 12.81 0.77
CA TRP A 41 14.48 12.53 2.16
C TRP A 41 15.30 13.35 3.15
N PRO A 42 14.72 13.71 4.31
CA PRO A 42 15.48 14.40 5.35
C PRO A 42 16.52 13.44 5.97
N PRO A 43 17.76 13.90 6.21
CA PRO A 43 18.77 13.10 6.89
C PRO A 43 18.40 12.84 8.38
N ASP A 44 19.06 11.87 9.01
CA ASP A 44 18.77 11.41 10.38
C ASP A 44 19.96 11.64 11.32
N TYR A 45 20.31 12.92 11.53
CA TYR A 45 21.29 13.35 12.52
C TYR A 45 20.86 14.65 13.20
N LEU A 46 21.43 14.95 14.36
CA LEU A 46 21.06 16.13 15.16
C LEU A 46 21.56 17.41 14.48
N ASN A 47 20.74 18.46 14.51
CA ASN A 47 21.04 19.77 13.89
C ASN A 47 21.24 19.71 12.37
N ALA A 48 20.62 18.74 11.69
CA ALA A 48 20.56 18.74 10.25
C ALA A 48 19.89 20.02 9.73
N ASP A 49 20.54 20.66 8.76
CA ASP A 49 19.98 21.85 8.13
C ASP A 49 18.71 21.47 7.34
N SER A 50 17.68 22.31 7.44
CA SER A 50 16.35 22.09 6.87
C SER A 50 16.37 21.92 5.34
N GLY A 51 17.37 22.47 4.66
CA GLY A 51 17.57 22.33 3.22
C GLY A 51 18.39 21.12 2.79
N GLN A 52 18.93 20.33 3.74
CA GLN A 52 19.70 19.14 3.39
C GLN A 52 18.78 17.95 3.12
N HIS A 53 19.12 17.23 2.06
CA HIS A 53 18.40 16.06 1.61
C HIS A 53 19.36 14.96 1.21
N VAL A 54 18.92 13.73 1.42
CA VAL A 54 19.66 12.51 1.08
C VAL A 54 18.73 11.54 0.37
N SER A 55 19.32 10.54 -0.28
CA SER A 55 18.54 9.40 -0.75
C SER A 55 18.02 8.62 0.47
N HIS A 56 16.82 8.03 0.35
CA HIS A 56 16.27 7.19 1.41
C HIS A 56 17.18 5.99 1.71
N LEU A 57 17.85 5.46 0.68
CA LEU A 57 18.77 4.34 0.84
C LEU A 57 20.00 4.74 1.66
N ASP A 58 20.60 5.89 1.39
CA ASP A 58 21.76 6.36 2.16
C ASP A 58 21.37 6.61 3.62
N ARG A 59 20.19 7.18 3.86
CA ARG A 59 19.62 7.32 5.20
C ARG A 59 19.44 5.97 5.90
N MET A 60 18.80 5.01 5.25
CA MET A 60 18.62 3.65 5.79
C MET A 60 19.96 2.95 6.07
N LEU A 61 20.99 3.20 5.25
CA LEU A 61 22.33 2.64 5.42
C LEU A 61 23.20 3.44 6.42
N GLY A 62 22.72 4.59 6.89
CA GLY A 62 23.47 5.48 7.78
C GLY A 62 24.64 6.20 7.13
N LYS A 63 24.56 6.40 5.80
CA LYS A 63 25.55 7.08 4.96
C LYS A 63 25.19 8.55 4.67
N ASP A 64 24.17 9.06 5.34
CA ASP A 64 23.60 10.41 5.26
C ASP A 64 24.44 11.50 5.95
N GLN A 65 25.75 11.29 6.09
CA GLN A 65 26.66 12.25 6.71
C GLN A 65 27.01 13.37 5.72
N PRO A 66 27.09 14.63 6.16
CA PRO A 66 27.54 15.73 5.32
C PRO A 66 29.02 15.55 4.95
N ILE A 67 29.35 15.94 3.71
CA ILE A 67 30.72 15.91 3.19
C ILE A 67 31.23 17.35 3.16
N PHE A 68 32.29 17.63 3.92
CA PHE A 68 32.98 18.91 3.93
C PHE A 68 34.40 18.73 3.41
N ASN A 69 34.79 19.47 2.37
CA ASN A 69 36.10 19.35 1.71
C ASN A 69 36.47 17.89 1.35
N GLY A 70 35.52 17.12 0.82
CA GLY A 70 35.73 15.72 0.44
C GLY A 70 35.84 14.74 1.62
N THR A 71 35.69 15.21 2.86
CA THR A 71 35.76 14.38 4.07
C THR A 71 34.39 14.27 4.71
N LYS A 72 33.99 13.05 5.12
CA LYS A 72 32.77 12.85 5.90
C LYS A 72 32.95 13.40 7.30
N VAL A 73 32.06 14.30 7.70
CA VAL A 73 32.06 14.85 9.06
C VAL A 73 31.24 13.93 9.95
N GLU A 74 31.81 13.54 11.08
CA GLU A 74 31.09 12.76 12.08
C GLU A 74 29.98 13.63 12.70
N VAL A 75 28.77 13.09 12.73
CA VAL A 75 27.58 13.79 13.20
C VAL A 75 26.95 13.03 14.36
N GLU A 76 26.42 13.79 15.31
CA GLU A 76 25.71 13.24 16.45
C GLU A 76 24.36 12.65 16.01
N ARG A 77 24.07 11.42 16.42
CA ARG A 77 22.85 10.69 16.05
C ARG A 77 21.81 10.76 17.16
N PRO A 78 20.51 10.89 16.84
CA PRO A 78 19.47 10.86 17.86
C PRO A 78 19.41 9.47 18.54
N PRO A 79 18.91 9.38 19.80
CA PRO A 79 18.86 8.12 20.55
C PRO A 79 18.01 7.04 19.89
N ALA A 80 17.02 7.43 19.06
CA ALA A 80 16.16 6.52 18.31
C ALA A 80 16.68 6.18 16.89
N TYR A 81 17.92 6.53 16.57
CA TYR A 81 18.50 6.37 15.22
C TYR A 81 18.42 4.93 14.69
N LEU A 82 18.79 3.93 15.50
CA LEU A 82 18.72 2.53 15.09
C LEU A 82 17.27 2.11 14.80
N ALA A 83 16.31 2.53 15.65
CA ALA A 83 14.91 2.23 15.45
C ALA A 83 14.37 2.84 14.16
N ARG A 84 14.74 4.10 13.85
CA ARG A 84 14.39 4.76 12.58
C ARG A 84 14.91 3.99 11.38
N ARG A 85 16.16 3.52 11.41
CA ARG A 85 16.73 2.71 10.32
C ARG A 85 15.99 1.39 10.11
N ILE A 86 15.52 0.75 11.18
CA ILE A 86 14.68 -0.45 11.08
C ILE A 86 13.37 -0.11 10.38
N VAL A 87 12.73 1.01 10.76
CA VAL A 87 11.49 1.47 10.12
C VAL A 87 11.71 1.82 8.63
N ASP A 88 12.80 2.50 8.30
CA ASP A 88 13.20 2.79 6.92
C ASP A 88 13.39 1.48 6.11
N ALA A 89 14.01 0.45 6.71
CA ALA A 89 14.18 -0.87 6.08
C ALA A 89 12.83 -1.60 5.90
N VAL A 90 11.93 -1.50 6.88
CA VAL A 90 10.56 -2.05 6.78
C VAL A 90 9.79 -1.38 5.65
N ALA A 91 10.04 -0.11 5.32
CA ALA A 91 9.43 0.53 4.16
C ALA A 91 9.79 -0.21 2.85
N TYR A 92 11.06 -0.57 2.63
CA TYR A 92 11.46 -1.37 1.46
C TYR A 92 10.84 -2.77 1.46
N ILE A 93 10.88 -3.46 2.61
CA ILE A 93 10.28 -4.78 2.75
C ILE A 93 8.77 -4.73 2.44
N SER A 94 8.07 -3.69 2.92
CA SER A 94 6.64 -3.49 2.68
C SER A 94 6.31 -3.31 1.20
N VAL A 95 7.18 -2.65 0.42
CA VAL A 95 7.01 -2.53 -1.04
C VAL A 95 7.19 -3.88 -1.72
N ILE A 96 8.22 -4.65 -1.35
CA ILE A 96 8.47 -5.97 -1.93
C ILE A 96 7.30 -6.91 -1.64
N ILE A 97 6.90 -7.04 -0.37
CA ILE A 97 5.76 -7.86 0.04
C ILE A 97 4.47 -7.36 -0.62
N GLY A 98 4.26 -6.05 -0.67
CA GLY A 98 3.10 -5.43 -1.28
C GLY A 98 2.97 -5.74 -2.77
N VAL A 99 4.08 -5.73 -3.52
CA VAL A 99 4.08 -6.15 -4.94
C VAL A 99 3.75 -7.63 -5.06
N LEU A 100 4.29 -8.50 -4.21
CA LEU A 100 3.94 -9.93 -4.21
C LEU A 100 2.45 -10.16 -3.92
N LEU A 101 1.88 -9.41 -2.96
CA LEU A 101 0.46 -9.45 -2.64
C LEU A 101 -0.40 -8.92 -3.79
N LEU A 102 0.05 -7.86 -4.48
CA LEU A 102 -0.63 -7.32 -5.66
C LEU A 102 -0.67 -8.33 -6.80
N LEU A 103 0.45 -9.01 -7.06
CA LEU A 103 0.52 -10.09 -8.05
C LEU A 103 -0.39 -11.26 -7.66
N GLY A 104 -0.39 -11.62 -6.38
CA GLY A 104 -1.29 -12.66 -5.87
C GLY A 104 -2.76 -12.28 -6.01
N LEU A 105 -3.12 -11.04 -5.70
CA LEU A 105 -4.45 -10.50 -5.91
C LEU A 105 -4.84 -10.52 -7.40
N ALA A 106 -3.95 -10.10 -8.30
CA ALA A 106 -4.22 -10.10 -9.74
C ALA A 106 -4.38 -11.51 -10.31
N TRP A 107 -3.69 -12.50 -9.74
CA TRP A 107 -3.70 -13.88 -10.21
C TRP A 107 -4.87 -14.71 -9.66
N TRP A 108 -5.04 -14.70 -8.34
CA TRP A 108 -6.05 -15.52 -7.66
C TRP A 108 -7.36 -14.77 -7.42
N GLY A 109 -7.33 -13.43 -7.37
CA GLY A 109 -8.51 -12.62 -7.10
C GLY A 109 -9.09 -12.80 -5.69
N GLU A 110 -8.32 -13.40 -4.77
CA GLU A 110 -8.83 -13.72 -3.45
C GLU A 110 -8.88 -12.49 -2.56
N ARG A 111 -9.98 -12.39 -1.83
CA ARG A 111 -10.25 -11.30 -0.90
C ARG A 111 -9.17 -11.16 0.19
N VAL A 112 -8.56 -12.27 0.62
CA VAL A 112 -7.56 -12.29 1.70
C VAL A 112 -6.34 -11.39 1.42
N PHE A 113 -6.00 -11.15 0.15
CA PHE A 113 -4.85 -10.31 -0.22
C PHE A 113 -5.05 -8.82 0.11
N TYR A 114 -6.30 -8.34 0.23
CA TYR A 114 -6.54 -6.93 0.55
C TYR A 114 -6.20 -6.57 1.99
N LEU A 115 -6.38 -7.47 2.97
CA LEU A 115 -6.07 -7.18 4.37
C LEU A 115 -4.62 -6.74 4.60
N PRO A 116 -3.59 -7.51 4.17
CA PRO A 116 -2.22 -7.08 4.34
C PRO A 116 -1.89 -5.84 3.50
N LEU A 117 -2.54 -5.62 2.34
CA LEU A 117 -2.40 -4.39 1.57
C LEU A 117 -2.93 -3.15 2.32
N MET A 118 -4.05 -3.27 3.05
CA MET A 118 -4.55 -2.22 3.94
C MET A 118 -3.54 -1.93 5.05
N VAL A 119 -2.97 -2.96 5.68
CA VAL A 119 -1.95 -2.80 6.73
C VAL A 119 -0.71 -2.07 6.19
N ILE A 120 -0.24 -2.44 5.00
CA ILE A 120 0.90 -1.77 4.34
C ILE A 120 0.57 -0.31 4.04
N GLY A 121 -0.61 -0.03 3.49
CA GLY A 121 -1.08 1.33 3.22
C GLY A 121 -1.13 2.19 4.48
N LEU A 122 -1.76 1.68 5.55
CA LEU A 122 -1.87 2.39 6.82
C LEU A 122 -0.52 2.62 7.50
N TYR A 123 0.34 1.58 7.54
CA TYR A 123 1.71 1.68 8.03
C TYR A 123 2.46 2.80 7.32
N GLY A 124 2.44 2.80 5.99
CA GLY A 124 3.17 3.76 5.18
C GLY A 124 2.66 5.20 5.34
N LEU A 125 1.36 5.39 5.56
CA LEU A 125 0.78 6.69 5.91
C LEU A 125 1.29 7.18 7.27
N CYS A 126 1.20 6.36 8.32
CA CYS A 126 1.71 6.71 9.65
C CYS A 126 3.22 7.00 9.62
N TYR A 127 3.98 6.18 8.90
CA TYR A 127 5.41 6.36 8.70
C TYR A 127 5.73 7.71 8.04
N SER A 128 5.06 8.02 6.93
CA SER A 128 5.34 9.23 6.14
C SER A 128 4.95 10.51 6.88
N VAL A 129 3.80 10.52 7.59
CA VAL A 129 3.35 11.66 8.38
C VAL A 129 4.33 11.98 9.52
N GLY A 130 4.94 10.96 10.12
CA GLY A 130 5.92 11.15 11.20
C GLY A 130 7.23 11.84 10.78
N LEU A 131 7.50 11.97 9.47
CA LEU A 131 8.75 12.52 8.93
C LEU A 131 8.64 13.98 8.47
N GLY A 132 7.46 14.59 8.59
CA GLY A 132 7.23 16.00 8.25
C GLY A 132 7.07 16.27 6.75
N ILE A 133 6.98 17.55 6.39
CA ILE A 133 6.67 18.00 5.03
C ILE A 133 7.97 18.11 4.22
N VAL A 134 8.43 16.97 3.72
CA VAL A 134 9.53 16.88 2.75
C VAL A 134 9.03 16.14 1.50
N ILE A 135 9.63 16.38 0.33
CA ILE A 135 9.18 15.82 -0.95
C ILE A 135 9.07 14.29 -0.88
N GLY A 136 10.09 13.58 -0.41
CA GLY A 136 10.09 12.11 -0.30
C GLY A 136 8.93 11.57 0.54
N PRO A 137 8.82 11.93 1.83
CA PRO A 137 7.69 11.57 2.68
C PRO A 137 6.33 11.98 2.09
N THR A 138 6.22 13.15 1.45
CA THR A 138 4.96 13.62 0.87
C THR A 138 4.52 12.75 -0.31
N VAL A 139 5.45 12.43 -1.22
CA VAL A 139 5.18 11.53 -2.35
C VAL A 139 4.91 10.10 -1.87
N ALA A 140 5.62 9.64 -0.83
CA ALA A 140 5.34 8.35 -0.20
C ALA A 140 3.94 8.30 0.40
N ALA A 141 3.51 9.33 1.14
CA ALA A 141 2.15 9.44 1.67
C ALA A 141 1.09 9.44 0.55
N ALA A 142 1.36 10.19 -0.53
CA ALA A 142 0.51 10.21 -1.71
C ALA A 142 0.44 8.85 -2.43
N GLY A 143 1.48 8.01 -2.33
CA GLY A 143 1.48 6.64 -2.85
C GLY A 143 0.82 5.62 -1.92
N TYR A 144 1.01 5.73 -0.60
CA TYR A 144 0.37 4.84 0.36
C TYR A 144 -1.15 5.08 0.49
N THR A 145 -1.63 6.31 0.24
CA THR A 145 -3.06 6.63 0.22
C THR A 145 -3.86 5.77 -0.78
N PRO A 146 -3.53 5.72 -2.08
CA PRO A 146 -4.25 4.88 -3.03
C PRO A 146 -4.00 3.38 -2.82
N ILE A 147 -2.88 2.95 -2.22
CA ILE A 147 -2.73 1.55 -1.77
C ILE A 147 -3.81 1.22 -0.74
N PHE A 148 -3.93 2.06 0.29
CA PHE A 148 -4.91 1.87 1.36
C PHE A 148 -6.35 1.93 0.82
N LEU A 149 -6.70 2.97 0.07
CA LEU A 149 -8.03 3.16 -0.49
C LEU A 149 -8.38 2.06 -1.49
N GLY A 150 -7.46 1.70 -2.39
CA GLY A 150 -7.64 0.61 -3.35
C GLY A 150 -7.93 -0.71 -2.63
N ALA A 151 -7.19 -1.00 -1.55
CA ALA A 151 -7.42 -2.21 -0.77
C ALA A 151 -8.77 -2.21 -0.05
N VAL A 152 -9.17 -1.10 0.58
CA VAL A 152 -10.48 -0.95 1.23
C VAL A 152 -11.62 -1.09 0.22
N ILE A 153 -11.55 -0.41 -0.92
CA ILE A 153 -12.58 -0.47 -1.96
C ILE A 153 -12.72 -1.89 -2.49
N GLY A 154 -11.61 -2.56 -2.84
CA GLY A 154 -11.63 -3.93 -3.34
C GLY A 154 -12.19 -4.93 -2.31
N TRP A 155 -11.86 -4.76 -1.04
CA TRP A 155 -12.39 -5.59 0.05
C TRP A 155 -13.90 -5.40 0.29
N LEU A 156 -14.40 -4.17 0.17
CA LEU A 156 -15.83 -3.89 0.31
C LEU A 156 -16.64 -4.38 -0.89
N MET A 157 -16.11 -4.23 -2.10
CA MET A 157 -16.78 -4.68 -3.32
C MET A 157 -16.86 -6.20 -3.44
N THR A 158 -15.94 -6.94 -2.83
CA THR A 158 -16.02 -8.40 -2.75
C THR A 158 -17.10 -8.92 -1.80
N ASP A 159 -17.66 -8.04 -0.95
CA ASP A 159 -18.67 -8.36 0.06
C ASP A 159 -20.10 -7.90 -0.28
N LEU A 160 -20.29 -7.22 -1.42
CA LEU A 160 -21.60 -6.71 -1.81
C LEU A 160 -22.59 -7.89 -1.93
N PRO A 161 -23.69 -7.88 -1.16
CA PRO A 161 -24.53 -9.05 -1.00
C PRO A 161 -25.25 -9.39 -2.31
N LYS A 162 -25.22 -10.68 -2.66
CA LYS A 162 -25.95 -11.30 -3.78
C LYS A 162 -27.48 -11.22 -3.66
N HIS A 163 -27.99 -10.48 -2.68
CA HIS A 163 -29.39 -10.46 -2.26
C HIS A 163 -30.36 -9.98 -3.35
N GLN A 164 -29.89 -9.24 -4.36
CA GLN A 164 -30.77 -8.75 -5.42
C GLN A 164 -31.21 -9.83 -6.42
N ASN A 165 -30.49 -10.94 -6.53
CA ASN A 165 -30.86 -12.04 -7.44
C ASN A 165 -31.81 -13.07 -6.81
N GLN A 166 -31.85 -13.19 -5.48
CA GLN A 166 -32.73 -14.14 -4.81
C GLN A 166 -34.19 -13.68 -4.77
N GLU A 167 -34.44 -12.38 -4.60
CA GLU A 167 -35.80 -11.82 -4.62
C GLU A 167 -36.46 -11.96 -6.00
N ASN A 168 -35.70 -11.74 -7.08
CA ASN A 168 -36.20 -11.91 -8.45
C ASN A 168 -36.47 -13.38 -8.81
N GLN A 169 -35.69 -14.33 -8.28
CA GLN A 169 -35.96 -15.77 -8.46
C GLN A 169 -37.16 -16.24 -7.64
N GLN A 170 -37.40 -15.69 -6.44
CA GLN A 170 -38.60 -15.99 -5.66
C GLN A 170 -39.87 -15.40 -6.30
N MET A 171 -39.81 -14.21 -6.90
CA MET A 171 -40.96 -13.61 -7.59
C MET A 171 -41.31 -14.28 -8.92
N THR A 172 -40.35 -14.92 -9.61
CA THR A 172 -40.60 -15.64 -10.87
C THR A 172 -41.00 -17.10 -10.68
N GLY A 173 -40.66 -17.73 -9.54
CA GLY A 173 -41.00 -19.13 -9.24
C GLY A 173 -42.45 -19.40 -8.82
N ILE A 174 -43.23 -18.36 -8.50
CA ILE A 174 -44.63 -18.52 -8.01
C ILE A 174 -45.66 -18.49 -9.18
N GLY A 175 -45.22 -18.26 -10.42
CA GLY A 175 -46.10 -17.87 -11.53
C GLY A 175 -46.40 -18.89 -12.64
N PHE A 176 -46.18 -20.20 -12.48
CA PHE A 176 -46.56 -21.19 -13.51
C PHE A 176 -47.07 -22.50 -12.91
N THR A 177 -48.33 -22.47 -12.46
CA THR A 177 -49.19 -23.67 -12.41
C THR A 177 -50.50 -23.29 -13.09
N GLY A 178 -50.59 -23.56 -14.39
CA GLY A 178 -51.76 -23.30 -15.24
C GLY A 178 -51.61 -24.05 -16.54
#